data_AF-A0A1C7NR81-F1
#
_entry.id   AF-A0A1C7NR81-F1
#
_cell.length_a   1.000
_cell.length_b   1.000
_cell.length_c   1.000
_cell.angle_alpha   90.00
_cell.angle_beta   90.00
_cell.angle_gamma   90.00
#
_symmetry.space_group_name_H-M   'P 1'
#
loop_
_entity.id
_entity.type
_entity.pdbx_description
1 polymer ?
#
loop_
_entity_poly.entity_id
_entity_poly.type
_entity_poly.pdbx_seq_one_letter_code
_entity_poly.pdbx_strand_id
1 'polypeptide(L)'
;MNEEYIQNVYESQLKDAHVPTVRSTVKFASFASNLEIEIKESVKNYGNALQEYIDLIEQYYYPSEAKERETYKQLLYVWRLTELLQFDLAQQPLSEALMTWFNEAHRPLYFEYNKQAIIFDGALDRPDFWKFAIRMAVLGQLSQIALLFQHVLKNSQFAKLSQILAYILEVRNHIQHGHVDRENMQKTLISIQKTPFLDQVSRNHASQMISLMSVLLGDEKAILQHTTSDIHALVCLAYYQRTESIQALAQTFYSKHKQCPQSIARSLLTNDLYTAIEQGIQYDWWFLAHWTDLLHSSNRLDRPIQIQTGTGMVSLPVKNHFILYYASFLFNQCGLWKESFAYLLQCDDIGRSAIAKHLNNIDLTLEDEKIEDIVSFCQDYGFEQSLYQKKADLCLAQKNYAKSLNYYRLANQVGSIDQLFYDVIRHFAMTGQWIDLTYEQDGLYYTIYRSMLQIAASHEALDFSSAAHLFKQLIKQANIPSTLLPIIVWDNLTLVDDINFGYLDKQNLLDLKSLCQSFSKYAVPEDFELFCYHIQPKTDPYQQQQKPTLDQLIFSMNEFLDTSAVKISRAIERTLENTSKPYLPSISL
;
A
#
# COMPACT_ATOMS: atom_id res chain seq x y z
N MET A 1 -15.33 17.77 -2.21
CA MET A 1 -14.00 18.37 -2.49
C MET A 1 -12.87 17.37 -2.18
N ASN A 2 -12.67 16.92 -0.94
CA ASN A 2 -11.65 15.90 -0.61
C ASN A 2 -11.82 14.57 -1.39
N GLU A 3 -13.07 14.17 -1.63
CA GLU A 3 -13.38 12.94 -2.35
C GLU A 3 -12.91 12.92 -3.81
N GLU A 4 -13.03 14.04 -4.52
CA GLU A 4 -12.61 14.15 -5.93
C GLU A 4 -11.09 14.18 -6.04
N TYR A 5 -10.42 14.87 -5.12
CA TYR A 5 -8.96 14.84 -5.02
C TYR A 5 -8.44 13.41 -4.84
N ILE A 6 -9.00 12.67 -3.88
CA ILE A 6 -8.65 11.27 -3.63
C ILE A 6 -8.88 10.42 -4.90
N GLN A 7 -9.98 10.65 -5.62
CA GLN A 7 -10.27 9.95 -6.88
C GLN A 7 -9.22 10.25 -7.96
N ASN A 8 -8.82 11.51 -8.11
CA ASN A 8 -7.80 11.93 -9.08
C ASN A 8 -6.41 11.33 -8.75
N VAL A 9 -6.05 11.21 -7.47
CA VAL A 9 -4.82 10.53 -7.03
C VAL A 9 -4.85 9.07 -7.51
N TYR A 10 -5.96 8.35 -7.31
CA TYR A 10 -6.10 6.96 -7.76
C TYR A 10 -6.02 6.80 -9.28
N GLU A 11 -6.75 7.64 -10.03
CA GLU A 11 -6.81 7.55 -11.49
C GLU A 11 -5.48 7.93 -12.17
N SER A 12 -4.68 8.79 -11.53
CA SER A 12 -3.35 9.15 -12.03
C SER A 12 -2.34 7.99 -11.95
N GLN A 13 -2.38 7.19 -10.88
CA GLN A 13 -1.45 6.08 -10.66
C GLN A 13 -1.73 4.87 -11.55
N LEU A 14 -2.99 4.63 -11.94
CA LEU A 14 -3.33 3.58 -12.92
C LEU A 14 -2.67 3.81 -14.29
N LYS A 15 -2.21 5.03 -14.57
CA LYS A 15 -1.57 5.40 -15.85
C LYS A 15 -0.03 5.35 -15.82
N ASP A 16 0.61 5.41 -14.64
CA ASP A 16 2.06 5.65 -14.48
C ASP A 16 2.83 4.51 -13.78
N ALA A 17 2.45 3.24 -14.02
CA ALA A 17 2.94 2.05 -13.30
C ALA A 17 4.43 1.64 -13.48
N HIS A 18 5.36 2.58 -13.72
CA HIS A 18 6.78 2.32 -13.98
C HIS A 18 7.73 2.97 -12.97
N VAL A 19 7.47 2.83 -11.67
CA VAL A 19 8.42 3.23 -10.61
C VAL A 19 8.93 2.01 -9.83
N PRO A 20 10.26 1.76 -9.76
CA PRO A 20 10.84 0.65 -9.00
C PRO A 20 10.62 0.83 -7.49
N THR A 21 10.64 -0.28 -6.75
CA THR A 21 10.15 -0.35 -5.35
C THR A 21 11.29 -0.70 -4.37
N VAL A 22 11.49 0.13 -3.34
CA VAL A 22 12.21 -0.29 -2.12
C VAL A 22 11.27 -1.13 -1.27
N ARG A 23 11.60 -2.40 -1.02
CA ARG A 23 10.84 -3.24 -0.08
C ARG A 23 11.07 -2.70 1.35
N SER A 24 10.03 -2.11 1.94
CA SER A 24 10.10 -1.50 3.27
C SER A 24 10.31 -2.54 4.37
N THR A 25 11.50 -2.57 4.97
CA THR A 25 11.81 -3.32 6.21
C THR A 25 11.79 -2.44 7.45
N VAL A 26 11.58 -1.12 7.31
CA VAL A 26 11.67 -0.17 8.42
C VAL A 26 10.32 -0.10 9.15
N LYS A 27 10.28 -0.69 10.36
CA LYS A 27 9.14 -0.57 11.28
C LYS A 27 9.03 0.85 11.83
N PHE A 28 7.81 1.39 11.82
CA PHE A 28 7.47 2.69 12.40
C PHE A 28 7.61 2.69 13.92
N ALA A 29 8.30 3.70 14.47
CA ALA A 29 8.38 3.95 15.90
C ALA A 29 7.22 4.87 16.37
N SER A 30 6.69 4.59 17.56
CA SER A 30 5.57 5.30 18.18
C SER A 30 6.03 6.47 19.07
N PHE A 31 5.18 7.49 19.19
CA PHE A 31 5.49 8.82 19.73
C PHE A 31 5.46 8.94 21.27
N ALA A 32 6.43 9.69 21.80
CA ALA A 32 6.28 10.84 22.73
C ALA A 32 7.24 10.82 23.94
N SER A 33 8.38 11.49 23.79
CA SER A 33 8.92 12.54 24.70
C SER A 33 10.35 12.99 24.32
N ASN A 34 10.94 12.40 23.28
CA ASN A 34 12.25 12.76 22.71
C ASN A 34 12.16 13.14 21.22
N LEU A 35 11.14 13.91 20.82
CA LEU A 35 10.77 14.13 19.41
C LEU A 35 11.95 14.55 18.50
N GLU A 36 12.83 15.45 18.94
CA GLU A 36 13.98 15.88 18.13
C GLU A 36 15.06 14.79 17.99
N ILE A 37 15.30 14.02 19.05
CA ILE A 37 16.27 12.92 19.05
C ILE A 37 15.73 11.77 18.20
N GLU A 38 14.44 11.45 18.34
CA GLU A 38 13.72 10.45 17.55
C GLU A 38 13.72 10.81 16.05
N ILE A 39 13.54 12.08 15.70
CA ILE A 39 13.62 12.55 14.30
C ILE A 39 15.04 12.40 13.76
N LYS A 40 16.05 12.85 14.50
CA LYS A 40 17.47 12.73 14.10
C LYS A 40 17.89 11.27 13.89
N GLU A 41 17.44 10.38 14.77
CA GLU A 41 17.66 8.94 14.64
C GLU A 41 16.92 8.36 13.43
N SER A 42 15.65 8.74 13.22
CA SER A 42 14.87 8.30 12.07
C SER A 42 15.50 8.74 10.75
N VAL A 43 15.93 10.00 10.65
CA VAL A 43 16.65 10.55 9.49
C VAL A 43 17.87 9.69 9.16
N LYS A 44 18.67 9.35 10.18
CA LYS A 44 19.86 8.50 10.01
C LYS A 44 19.50 7.07 9.59
N ASN A 45 18.44 6.50 10.17
CA ASN A 45 17.98 5.15 9.84
C ASN A 45 17.51 5.04 8.40
N TYR A 46 16.80 6.06 7.89
CA TYR A 46 16.44 6.13 6.47
C TYR A 46 17.66 6.25 5.55
N GLY A 47 18.64 7.08 5.91
CA GLY A 47 19.89 7.20 5.16
C GLY A 47 20.69 5.89 5.12
N ASN A 48 20.66 5.11 6.22
CA ASN A 48 21.28 3.80 6.29
C ASN A 48 20.51 2.75 5.47
N ALA A 49 19.18 2.74 5.55
CA ALA A 49 18.35 1.83 4.77
C ALA A 49 18.54 2.05 3.25
N LEU A 50 18.67 3.31 2.81
CA LEU A 50 19.01 3.64 1.42
C LEU A 50 20.38 3.09 1.02
N GLN A 51 21.39 3.23 1.88
CA GLN A 51 22.72 2.69 1.62
C GLN A 51 22.72 1.16 1.57
N GLU A 52 22.07 0.50 2.52
CA GLU A 52 21.91 -0.96 2.54
C GLU A 52 21.22 -1.46 1.27
N TYR A 53 20.21 -0.74 0.79
CA TYR A 53 19.53 -1.06 -0.45
C TYR A 53 20.43 -0.89 -1.68
N ILE A 54 21.23 0.19 -1.75
CA ILE A 54 22.23 0.36 -2.81
C ILE A 54 23.27 -0.76 -2.77
N ASP A 55 23.75 -1.15 -1.59
CA ASP A 55 24.72 -2.23 -1.42
C ASP A 55 24.13 -3.57 -1.87
N LEU A 56 22.85 -3.82 -1.56
CA LEU A 56 22.11 -4.99 -2.06
C LEU A 56 22.02 -4.98 -3.59
N ILE A 57 21.70 -3.83 -4.19
CA ILE A 57 21.67 -3.66 -5.65
C ILE A 57 23.05 -4.00 -6.24
N GLU A 58 24.12 -3.49 -5.64
CA GLU A 58 25.49 -3.72 -6.10
C GLU A 58 25.95 -5.17 -5.96
N GLN A 59 25.47 -5.89 -4.94
CA GLN A 59 25.86 -7.26 -4.68
C GLN A 59 25.12 -8.27 -5.57
N TYR A 60 23.84 -8.06 -5.84
CA TYR A 60 22.97 -9.10 -6.40
C TYR A 60 22.51 -8.87 -7.85
N TYR A 61 22.67 -7.68 -8.42
CA TYR A 61 21.98 -7.32 -9.67
C TYR A 61 22.88 -7.17 -10.90
N TYR A 62 22.26 -7.36 -12.07
CA TYR A 62 22.89 -7.36 -13.38
C TYR A 62 23.12 -5.93 -13.94
N PRO A 63 24.01 -5.75 -14.93
CA PRO A 63 24.26 -4.44 -15.57
C PRO A 63 23.02 -3.74 -16.16
N SER A 64 21.94 -4.48 -16.41
CA SER A 64 20.66 -3.96 -16.92
C SER A 64 19.97 -2.97 -15.97
N GLU A 65 20.32 -2.97 -14.68
CA GLU A 65 19.72 -2.11 -13.65
C GLU A 65 20.62 -0.95 -13.21
N ALA A 66 21.66 -0.65 -14.01
CA ALA A 66 22.57 0.47 -13.74
C ALA A 66 21.84 1.82 -13.59
N LYS A 67 20.70 2.01 -14.28
CA LYS A 67 19.88 3.22 -14.17
C LYS A 67 19.22 3.35 -12.80
N GLU A 68 18.70 2.24 -12.26
CA GLU A 68 18.05 2.23 -10.94
C GLU A 68 19.07 2.50 -9.83
N ARG A 69 20.23 1.83 -9.90
CA ARG A 69 21.36 2.10 -9.01
C ARG A 69 21.75 3.58 -9.00
N GLU A 70 21.83 4.20 -10.17
CA GLU A 70 22.19 5.62 -10.28
C GLU A 70 21.11 6.52 -9.66
N THR A 71 19.83 6.23 -9.86
CA THR A 71 18.72 6.95 -9.22
C THR A 71 18.83 6.90 -7.68
N TYR A 72 19.06 5.72 -7.09
CA TYR A 72 19.17 5.61 -5.63
C TYR A 72 20.43 6.26 -5.07
N LYS A 73 21.55 6.27 -5.81
CA LYS A 73 22.73 7.05 -5.45
C LYS A 73 22.46 8.54 -5.43
N GLN A 74 21.68 9.05 -6.40
CA GLN A 74 21.25 10.44 -6.42
C GLN A 74 20.30 10.77 -5.26
N LEU A 75 19.37 9.85 -4.93
CA LEU A 75 18.51 9.99 -3.76
C LEU A 75 19.31 10.05 -2.46
N LEU A 76 20.27 9.14 -2.28
CA LEU A 76 21.16 9.15 -1.11
C LEU A 76 21.98 10.44 -1.05
N TYR A 77 22.49 10.93 -2.18
CA TYR A 77 23.21 12.20 -2.25
C TYR A 77 22.35 13.37 -1.75
N VAL A 78 21.10 13.48 -2.19
CA VAL A 78 20.15 14.49 -1.73
C VAL A 78 19.79 14.28 -0.25
N TRP A 79 19.59 13.03 0.17
CA TRP A 79 19.27 12.69 1.55
C TRP A 79 20.38 13.15 2.50
N ARG A 80 21.63 12.74 2.24
CA ARG A 80 22.79 13.14 3.05
C ARG A 80 22.98 14.66 3.10
N LEU A 81 22.69 15.38 2.01
CA LEU A 81 22.71 16.84 2.06
C LEU A 81 21.64 17.40 3.01
N THR A 82 20.45 16.82 2.99
CA THR A 82 19.36 17.19 3.92
C THR A 82 19.76 16.92 5.36
N GLU A 83 20.38 15.76 5.64
CA GLU A 83 20.90 15.42 6.97
C GLU A 83 21.84 16.50 7.52
N LEU A 84 22.73 17.00 6.65
CA LEU A 84 23.72 18.03 6.99
C LEU A 84 23.09 19.40 7.20
N LEU A 85 22.17 19.82 6.32
CA LEU A 85 21.66 21.19 6.30
C LEU A 85 20.45 21.43 7.21
N GLN A 86 19.62 20.41 7.43
CA GLN A 86 18.32 20.58 8.09
C GLN A 86 18.27 19.97 9.50
N PHE A 87 19.11 18.97 9.76
CA PHE A 87 19.08 18.18 11.00
C PHE A 87 20.39 18.24 11.81
N ASP A 88 21.40 18.99 11.35
CA ASP A 88 22.69 19.20 12.04
C ASP A 88 23.34 17.90 12.53
N LEU A 89 23.30 16.85 11.71
CA LEU A 89 23.82 15.53 12.07
C LEU A 89 25.36 15.41 11.96
N ALA A 90 26.04 16.48 11.56
CA ALA A 90 27.49 16.51 11.39
C ALA A 90 28.23 16.57 12.73
N GLN A 91 29.24 15.72 12.91
CA GLN A 91 30.18 15.81 14.04
C GLN A 91 31.29 16.84 13.82
N GLN A 92 31.49 17.24 12.57
CA GLN A 92 32.51 18.17 12.11
C GLN A 92 31.87 19.52 11.71
N PRO A 93 32.66 20.60 11.56
CA PRO A 93 32.16 21.85 11.00
C PRO A 93 31.45 21.60 9.66
N LEU A 94 30.33 22.29 9.44
CA LEU A 94 29.47 22.09 8.26
C LEU A 94 30.25 22.16 6.94
N SER A 95 31.23 23.05 6.82
CA SER A 95 32.07 23.19 5.62
C SER A 95 32.92 21.95 5.32
N GLU A 96 33.43 21.27 6.35
CA GLU A 96 34.20 20.02 6.21
C GLU A 96 33.27 18.85 5.90
N ALA A 97 32.10 18.82 6.55
CA ALA A 97 31.07 17.83 6.29
C ALA A 97 30.54 17.91 4.84
N LEU A 98 30.31 19.12 4.32
CA LEU A 98 29.91 19.36 2.93
C LEU A 98 31.00 18.92 1.93
N MET A 99 32.27 19.19 2.22
CA MET A 99 33.38 18.71 1.39
C MET A 99 33.42 17.18 1.35
N THR A 100 33.22 16.53 2.51
CA THR A 100 33.18 15.07 2.62
C THR A 100 32.01 14.49 1.84
N TRP A 101 30.80 15.02 2.04
CA TRP A 101 29.60 14.65 1.30
C TRP A 101 29.78 14.73 -0.22
N PHE A 102 30.32 15.85 -0.72
CA PHE A 102 30.56 16.02 -2.15
C PHE A 102 31.54 14.98 -2.68
N ASN A 103 32.64 14.75 -1.94
CA ASN A 103 33.69 13.81 -2.30
C ASN A 103 33.21 12.35 -2.32
N GLU A 104 32.30 11.98 -1.42
CA GLU A 104 31.71 10.62 -1.37
C GLU A 104 30.85 10.33 -2.59
N ALA A 105 30.05 11.30 -3.03
CA ALA A 105 29.23 11.16 -4.23
C ALA A 105 30.07 11.20 -5.53
N HIS A 106 31.20 11.91 -5.52
CA HIS A 106 32.04 12.12 -6.69
C HIS A 106 33.41 11.43 -6.57
N ARG A 107 33.43 10.21 -6.02
CA ARG A 107 34.65 9.36 -5.94
C ARG A 107 35.45 9.24 -7.25
N PRO A 108 34.83 9.20 -8.46
CA PRO A 108 35.60 9.16 -9.71
C PRO A 108 36.62 10.29 -9.88
N LEU A 109 36.40 11.47 -9.26
CA LEU A 109 37.34 12.60 -9.33
C LEU A 109 38.69 12.30 -8.68
N TYR A 110 38.77 11.35 -7.75
CA TYR A 110 40.04 10.90 -7.16
C TYR A 110 40.89 10.07 -8.14
N PHE A 111 40.24 9.46 -9.12
CA PHE A 111 40.87 8.52 -10.05
C PHE A 111 41.05 9.10 -11.47
N GLU A 112 40.69 10.36 -11.68
CA GLU A 112 40.87 11.07 -12.96
C GLU A 112 42.35 11.07 -13.40
N TYR A 113 43.27 11.07 -12.44
CA TYR A 113 44.72 11.10 -12.67
C TYR A 113 45.41 9.89 -12.05
N ASN A 114 46.42 9.36 -12.74
CA ASN A 114 47.21 8.24 -12.24
C ASN A 114 48.20 8.71 -11.15
N LYS A 115 47.78 8.58 -9.87
CA LYS A 115 48.57 8.95 -8.70
C LYS A 115 49.96 8.33 -8.67
N GLN A 116 50.09 7.04 -9.00
CA GLN A 116 51.38 6.35 -8.96
C GLN A 116 52.34 6.92 -10.02
N ALA A 117 51.83 7.14 -11.22
CA ALA A 117 52.63 7.70 -12.30
C ALA A 117 53.13 9.13 -11.97
N ILE A 118 52.35 9.91 -11.23
CA ILE A 118 52.72 11.28 -10.82
C ILE A 118 53.79 11.28 -9.70
N ILE A 119 53.77 10.29 -8.80
CA ILE A 119 54.66 10.26 -7.62
C ILE A 119 56.05 9.69 -7.95
N PHE A 120 56.16 8.70 -8.85
CA PHE A 120 57.40 7.91 -8.98
C PHE A 120 58.38 8.38 -10.08
N ASP A 121 57.95 9.14 -11.10
CA ASP A 121 58.79 9.50 -12.25
C ASP A 121 58.68 10.99 -12.62
N GLY A 122 59.76 11.77 -12.46
CA GLY A 122 59.85 13.14 -12.99
C GLY A 122 58.66 14.04 -12.61
N ALA A 123 58.21 13.94 -11.35
CA ALA A 123 56.91 14.42 -10.89
C ALA A 123 56.53 15.83 -11.37
N LEU A 124 57.43 16.82 -11.24
CA LEU A 124 57.12 18.21 -11.58
C LEU A 124 57.01 18.47 -13.09
N ASP A 125 57.75 17.71 -13.91
CA ASP A 125 57.84 17.90 -15.37
C ASP A 125 56.66 17.26 -16.11
N ARG A 126 55.83 16.47 -15.42
CA ARG A 126 54.64 15.87 -16.01
C ARG A 126 53.53 16.89 -16.23
N PRO A 127 52.83 16.85 -17.39
CA PRO A 127 51.77 17.81 -17.70
C PRO A 127 50.57 17.73 -16.74
N ASP A 128 50.36 16.58 -16.10
CA ASP A 128 49.21 16.33 -15.23
C ASP A 128 49.52 16.59 -13.74
N PHE A 129 50.76 16.89 -13.38
CA PHE A 129 51.14 17.12 -11.98
C PHE A 129 50.34 18.25 -11.33
N TRP A 130 50.34 19.43 -11.97
CA TRP A 130 49.65 20.59 -11.44
C TRP A 130 48.13 20.45 -11.50
N LYS A 131 47.61 19.79 -12.55
CA LYS A 131 46.18 19.46 -12.65
C LYS A 131 45.74 18.56 -11.50
N PHE A 132 46.55 17.55 -11.16
CA PHE A 132 46.31 16.70 -10.02
C PHE A 132 46.41 17.45 -8.69
N ALA A 133 47.43 18.30 -8.50
CA ALA A 133 47.56 19.11 -7.28
C ALA A 133 46.36 20.06 -7.08
N ILE A 134 45.93 20.74 -8.14
CA ILE A 134 44.75 21.61 -8.14
C ILE A 134 43.47 20.79 -7.90
N ARG A 135 43.33 19.61 -8.51
CA ARG A 135 42.21 18.70 -8.26
C ARG A 135 42.15 18.30 -6.78
N MET A 136 43.28 17.95 -6.17
CA MET A 136 43.35 17.64 -4.73
C MET A 136 42.98 18.86 -3.87
N ALA A 137 43.36 20.08 -4.28
CA ALA A 137 42.97 21.30 -3.57
C ALA A 137 41.46 21.53 -3.65
N VAL A 138 40.86 21.38 -4.82
CA VAL A 138 39.42 21.54 -5.01
C VAL A 138 38.61 20.45 -4.28
N LEU A 139 39.21 19.28 -4.00
CA LEU A 139 38.62 18.22 -3.16
C LEU A 139 38.96 18.35 -1.66
N GLY A 140 39.65 19.41 -1.24
CA GLY A 140 40.04 19.63 0.17
C GLY A 140 41.13 18.69 0.71
N GLN A 141 41.83 17.96 -0.15
CA GLN A 141 42.83 16.95 0.22
C GLN A 141 44.23 17.55 0.46
N LEU A 142 44.32 18.45 1.44
CA LEU A 142 45.55 19.19 1.74
C LEU A 142 46.74 18.28 2.12
N SER A 143 46.46 17.18 2.80
CA SER A 143 47.46 16.17 3.16
C SER A 143 48.10 15.52 1.92
N GLN A 144 47.31 15.24 0.88
CA GLN A 144 47.82 14.66 -0.37
C GLN A 144 48.71 15.66 -1.11
N ILE A 145 48.38 16.95 -1.11
CA ILE A 145 49.22 18.00 -1.70
C ILE A 145 50.53 18.13 -0.92
N ALA A 146 50.47 18.13 0.42
CA ALA A 146 51.65 18.21 1.27
C ALA A 146 52.61 17.02 1.05
N LEU A 147 52.06 15.81 0.88
CA LEU A 147 52.82 14.62 0.52
C LEU A 147 53.41 14.72 -0.89
N LEU A 148 52.63 15.16 -1.87
CA LEU A 148 53.08 15.37 -3.25
C LEU A 148 54.29 16.32 -3.29
N PHE A 149 54.20 17.45 -2.59
CA PHE A 149 55.31 18.41 -2.49
C PHE A 149 56.49 17.85 -1.70
N GLN A 150 56.26 17.04 -0.67
CA GLN A 150 57.36 16.37 0.03
C GLN A 150 58.14 15.43 -0.88
N HIS A 151 57.47 14.71 -1.79
CA HIS A 151 58.15 13.84 -2.76
C HIS A 151 58.97 14.64 -3.76
N VAL A 152 58.43 15.75 -4.28
CA VAL A 152 59.16 16.67 -5.16
C VAL A 152 60.43 17.20 -4.48
N LEU A 153 60.32 17.67 -3.23
CA LEU A 153 61.44 18.26 -2.49
C LEU A 153 62.56 17.24 -2.18
N LYS A 154 62.24 15.94 -2.14
CA LYS A 154 63.23 14.86 -1.93
C LYS A 154 63.95 14.45 -3.21
N ASN A 155 63.44 14.81 -4.39
CA ASN A 155 64.03 14.40 -5.66
C ASN A 155 65.15 15.38 -6.08
N SER A 156 66.39 14.88 -6.09
CA SER A 156 67.58 15.65 -6.44
C SER A 156 67.65 16.08 -7.91
N GLN A 157 66.80 15.54 -8.79
CA GLN A 157 66.75 15.87 -10.22
C GLN A 157 66.32 17.33 -10.48
N PHE A 158 65.65 17.99 -9.53
CA PHE A 158 65.10 19.34 -9.69
C PHE A 158 66.03 20.47 -9.20
N ALA A 159 67.32 20.22 -9.01
CA ALA A 159 68.26 21.22 -8.51
C ALA A 159 68.29 22.54 -9.34
N LYS A 160 67.95 22.48 -10.63
CA LYS A 160 67.84 23.63 -11.53
C LYS A 160 66.62 24.54 -11.25
N LEU A 161 65.62 24.04 -10.53
CA LEU A 161 64.38 24.75 -10.17
C LEU A 161 64.42 25.27 -8.72
N SER A 162 65.60 25.57 -8.17
CA SER A 162 65.81 25.92 -6.76
C SER A 162 64.90 27.04 -6.25
N GLN A 163 64.61 28.06 -7.09
CA GLN A 163 63.69 29.15 -6.76
C GLN A 163 62.25 28.66 -6.59
N ILE A 164 61.77 27.76 -7.46
CA ILE A 164 60.43 27.17 -7.36
C ILE A 164 60.34 26.21 -6.18
N LEU A 165 61.38 25.42 -5.93
CA LEU A 165 61.43 24.49 -4.80
C LEU A 165 61.30 25.20 -3.45
N ALA A 166 61.88 26.40 -3.30
CA ALA A 166 61.72 27.21 -2.09
C ALA A 166 60.24 27.58 -1.84
N TYR A 167 59.52 27.98 -2.88
CA TYR A 167 58.10 28.29 -2.78
C TYR A 167 57.24 27.04 -2.57
N ILE A 168 57.57 25.90 -3.19
CA ILE A 168 56.90 24.62 -2.93
C ILE A 168 57.03 24.23 -1.45
N LEU A 169 58.20 24.45 -0.85
CA LEU A 169 58.41 24.23 0.58
C LEU A 169 57.54 25.17 1.43
N GLU A 170 57.47 26.46 1.10
CA GLU A 170 56.60 27.41 1.81
C GLU A 170 55.13 27.01 1.72
N VAL A 171 54.60 26.76 0.51
CA VAL A 171 53.22 26.35 0.31
C VAL A 171 52.92 25.05 1.06
N ARG A 172 53.83 24.07 1.04
CA ARG A 172 53.71 22.84 1.82
C ARG A 172 53.58 23.13 3.32
N ASN A 173 54.44 23.99 3.86
CA ASN A 173 54.42 24.33 5.30
C ASN A 173 53.10 25.00 5.69
N HIS A 174 52.56 25.86 4.82
CA HIS A 174 51.28 26.55 5.02
C HIS A 174 50.05 25.64 4.99
N ILE A 175 50.17 24.38 4.53
CA ILE A 175 49.07 23.40 4.45
C ILE A 175 49.30 22.12 5.25
N GLN A 176 50.49 21.93 5.85
CA GLN A 176 50.92 20.67 6.46
C GLN A 176 50.02 20.20 7.61
N HIS A 177 49.36 21.13 8.30
CA HIS A 177 48.49 20.84 9.45
C HIS A 177 47.02 20.61 9.07
N GLY A 178 46.72 20.36 7.79
CA GLY A 178 45.34 20.11 7.34
C GLY A 178 44.48 21.37 7.24
N HIS A 179 45.08 22.55 7.41
CA HIS A 179 44.44 23.85 7.22
C HIS A 179 45.38 24.79 6.48
N VAL A 180 44.81 25.75 5.75
CA VAL A 180 45.57 26.77 5.03
C VAL A 180 45.85 27.96 5.94
N ASP A 181 47.14 28.27 6.16
CA ASP A 181 47.57 29.56 6.74
C ASP A 181 47.37 30.69 5.73
N ARG A 182 46.19 31.31 5.75
CA ARG A 182 45.77 32.31 4.75
C ARG A 182 46.69 33.52 4.69
N GLU A 183 47.16 34.02 5.83
CA GLU A 183 47.98 35.24 5.88
C GLU A 183 49.35 34.99 5.24
N ASN A 184 50.02 33.90 5.65
CA ASN A 184 51.34 33.58 5.11
C ASN A 184 51.26 33.05 3.67
N MET A 185 50.21 32.32 3.32
CA MET A 185 49.94 31.93 1.93
C MET A 185 49.77 33.15 1.01
N GLN A 186 49.07 34.20 1.48
CA GLN A 186 48.89 35.43 0.71
C GLN A 186 50.19 36.22 0.56
N LYS A 187 51.06 36.24 1.59
CA LYS A 187 52.41 36.82 1.49
C LYS A 187 53.27 36.07 0.46
N THR A 188 53.26 34.73 0.51
CA THR A 188 53.97 33.89 -0.47
C THR A 188 53.43 34.13 -1.89
N LEU A 189 52.11 34.30 -2.06
CA LEU A 189 51.49 34.54 -3.36
C LEU A 189 51.99 35.85 -3.99
N ILE A 190 52.00 36.93 -3.20
CA ILE A 190 52.51 38.23 -3.61
C ILE A 190 54.01 38.15 -3.93
N SER A 191 54.78 37.36 -3.17
CA SER A 191 56.21 37.14 -3.45
C SER A 191 56.42 36.47 -4.80
N ILE A 192 55.74 35.35 -5.08
CA ILE A 192 55.85 34.62 -6.35
C ILE A 192 55.48 35.52 -7.55
N GLN A 193 54.42 36.31 -7.43
CA GLN A 193 53.99 37.22 -8.49
C GLN A 193 55.01 38.33 -8.80
N LYS A 194 55.81 38.75 -7.81
CA LYS A 194 56.83 39.79 -7.98
C LYS A 194 58.19 39.24 -8.41
N THR A 195 58.43 37.93 -8.27
CA THR A 195 59.70 37.30 -8.61
C THR A 195 59.88 37.17 -10.12
N PRO A 196 60.95 37.73 -10.71
CA PRO A 196 61.21 37.60 -12.14
C PRO A 196 61.84 36.23 -12.44
N PHE A 197 61.03 35.27 -12.87
CA PHE A 197 61.54 33.97 -13.34
C PHE A 197 62.15 34.10 -14.74
N LEU A 198 63.44 33.77 -14.84
CA LEU A 198 64.24 33.93 -16.06
C LEU A 198 63.94 32.85 -17.12
N ASP A 199 63.63 31.63 -16.68
CA ASP A 199 63.37 30.50 -17.57
C ASP A 199 61.87 30.22 -17.75
N GLN A 200 61.49 29.73 -18.93
CA GLN A 200 60.09 29.48 -19.29
C GLN A 200 59.46 28.36 -18.43
N VAL A 201 60.24 27.38 -18.01
CA VAL A 201 59.75 26.22 -17.24
C VAL A 201 59.35 26.68 -15.83
N SER A 202 60.20 27.44 -15.14
CA SER A 202 59.89 28.08 -13.86
C SER A 202 58.73 29.04 -13.97
N ARG A 203 58.62 29.83 -15.05
CA ARG A 203 57.43 30.69 -15.28
C ARG A 203 56.14 29.87 -15.35
N ASN A 204 56.16 28.74 -16.05
CA ASN A 204 55.00 27.86 -16.15
C ASN A 204 54.64 27.26 -14.79
N HIS A 205 55.61 26.77 -14.03
CA HIS A 205 55.36 26.23 -12.68
C HIS A 205 54.88 27.31 -11.70
N ALA A 206 55.46 28.51 -11.74
CA ALA A 206 55.02 29.64 -10.93
C ALA A 206 53.55 30.00 -11.22
N SER A 207 53.16 30.02 -12.51
CA SER A 207 51.77 30.26 -12.91
C SER A 207 50.81 29.21 -12.35
N GLN A 208 51.16 27.92 -12.46
CA GLN A 208 50.34 26.84 -11.91
C GLN A 208 50.25 26.87 -10.38
N MET A 209 51.35 27.24 -9.71
CA MET A 209 51.38 27.41 -8.26
C MET A 209 50.52 28.61 -7.82
N ILE A 210 50.54 29.71 -8.57
CA ILE A 210 49.62 30.84 -8.36
C ILE A 210 48.17 30.35 -8.46
N SER A 211 47.81 29.58 -9.49
CA SER A 211 46.45 29.02 -9.62
C SER A 211 46.08 28.13 -8.42
N LEU A 212 46.98 27.24 -7.99
CA LEU A 212 46.78 26.40 -6.81
C LEU A 212 46.56 27.24 -5.55
N MET A 213 47.41 28.24 -5.31
CA MET A 213 47.32 29.12 -4.14
C MET A 213 46.05 29.98 -4.16
N SER A 214 45.63 30.46 -5.33
CA SER A 214 44.36 31.19 -5.49
C SER A 214 43.17 30.31 -5.09
N VAL A 215 43.17 29.02 -5.48
CA VAL A 215 42.16 28.05 -5.03
C VAL A 215 42.20 27.89 -3.50
N LEU A 216 43.39 27.65 -2.92
CA LEU A 216 43.56 27.47 -1.47
C LEU A 216 43.18 28.71 -0.64
N LEU A 217 43.27 29.90 -1.23
CA LEU A 217 42.83 31.16 -0.63
C LEU A 217 41.32 31.42 -0.82
N GLY A 218 40.60 30.57 -1.55
CA GLY A 218 39.17 30.71 -1.77
C GLY A 218 38.82 31.82 -2.78
N ASP A 219 39.66 32.05 -3.80
CA ASP A 219 39.31 32.93 -4.92
C ASP A 219 38.20 32.29 -5.77
N GLU A 220 37.05 32.97 -5.86
CA GLU A 220 35.85 32.54 -6.58
C GLU A 220 36.15 32.21 -8.05
N LYS A 221 36.96 33.03 -8.72
CA LYS A 221 37.28 32.84 -10.15
C LYS A 221 38.16 31.62 -10.38
N ALA A 222 39.21 31.47 -9.56
CA ALA A 222 40.11 30.32 -9.65
C ALA A 222 39.39 29.00 -9.35
N ILE A 223 38.49 28.99 -8.35
CA ILE A 223 37.71 27.81 -8.01
C ILE A 223 36.80 27.39 -9.17
N LEU A 224 36.02 28.34 -9.72
CA LEU A 224 35.10 28.08 -10.85
C LEU A 224 35.82 27.50 -12.08
N GLN A 225 37.07 27.90 -12.34
CA GLN A 225 37.85 27.40 -13.46
C GLN A 225 38.28 25.93 -13.32
N HIS A 226 38.32 25.40 -12.09
CA HIS A 226 38.90 24.09 -11.80
C HIS A 226 37.90 23.07 -11.24
N THR A 227 36.68 23.50 -10.91
CA THR A 227 35.58 22.66 -10.44
C THR A 227 34.75 22.08 -11.59
N THR A 228 34.11 20.94 -11.38
CA THR A 228 33.27 20.28 -12.40
C THR A 228 31.83 20.78 -12.40
N SER A 229 31.35 21.36 -11.30
CA SER A 229 30.00 21.90 -11.16
C SER A 229 29.98 23.15 -10.29
N ASP A 230 28.88 23.89 -10.37
CA ASP A 230 28.56 25.04 -9.53
C ASP A 230 28.47 24.65 -8.04
N ILE A 231 27.87 23.49 -7.74
CA ILE A 231 27.81 22.95 -6.38
C ILE A 231 29.21 22.66 -5.86
N HIS A 232 30.08 22.08 -6.70
CA HIS A 232 31.47 21.81 -6.32
C HIS A 232 32.21 23.11 -5.98
N ALA A 233 32.01 24.16 -6.78
CA ALA A 233 32.58 25.48 -6.51
C ALA A 233 32.07 26.07 -5.19
N LEU A 234 30.77 26.00 -4.94
CA LEU A 234 30.17 26.53 -3.72
C LEU A 234 30.67 25.81 -2.46
N VAL A 235 30.77 24.47 -2.49
CA VAL A 235 31.32 23.66 -1.39
C VAL A 235 32.80 24.00 -1.16
N CYS A 236 33.58 24.15 -2.24
CA CYS A 236 34.98 24.54 -2.17
C CYS A 236 35.16 25.95 -1.58
N LEU A 237 34.31 26.91 -1.98
CA LEU A 237 34.29 28.25 -1.41
C LEU A 237 33.94 28.23 0.08
N ALA A 238 32.91 27.47 0.47
CA ALA A 238 32.52 27.31 1.87
C ALA A 238 33.68 26.75 2.72
N TYR A 239 34.38 25.74 2.20
CA TYR A 239 35.53 25.11 2.85
C TYR A 239 36.68 26.09 3.08
N TYR A 240 37.11 26.81 2.05
CA TYR A 240 38.27 27.70 2.16
C TYR A 240 37.94 29.03 2.84
N GLN A 241 36.77 29.62 2.59
CA GLN A 241 36.37 30.89 3.18
C GLN A 241 35.86 30.77 4.63
N ARG A 242 35.61 29.53 5.11
CA ARG A 242 35.12 29.24 6.47
C ARG A 242 33.86 30.04 6.82
N THR A 243 32.90 30.06 5.90
CA THR A 243 31.68 30.86 6.06
C THR A 243 30.79 30.27 7.15
N GLU A 244 30.26 31.11 8.04
CA GLU A 244 29.35 30.69 9.11
C GLU A 244 27.95 30.29 8.59
N SER A 245 27.48 30.91 7.50
CA SER A 245 26.22 30.57 6.83
C SER A 245 26.43 30.18 5.37
N ILE A 246 26.26 28.89 5.07
CA ILE A 246 26.29 28.38 3.69
C ILE A 246 25.15 28.95 2.85
N GLN A 247 23.99 29.24 3.46
CA GLN A 247 22.81 29.74 2.76
C GLN A 247 23.05 31.15 2.21
N ALA A 248 23.65 32.03 3.01
CA ALA A 248 24.02 33.37 2.55
C ALA A 248 25.07 33.32 1.43
N LEU A 249 26.05 32.42 1.54
CA LEU A 249 27.03 32.20 0.48
C LEU A 249 26.37 31.68 -0.79
N ALA A 250 25.47 30.71 -0.70
CA ALA A 250 24.75 30.15 -1.84
C ALA A 250 23.90 31.21 -2.56
N GLN A 251 23.14 32.02 -1.82
CA GLN A 251 22.31 33.09 -2.40
C GLN A 251 23.16 34.14 -3.12
N THR A 252 24.27 34.57 -2.52
CA THR A 252 25.18 35.54 -3.15
C THR A 252 25.89 34.94 -4.37
N PHE A 253 26.31 33.68 -4.30
CA PHE A 253 26.95 32.98 -5.42
C PHE A 253 25.98 32.81 -6.60
N TYR A 254 24.78 32.29 -6.37
CA TYR A 254 23.80 32.03 -7.43
C TYR A 254 23.15 33.30 -8.01
N SER A 255 23.10 34.40 -7.26
CA SER A 255 22.67 35.68 -7.80
C SER A 255 23.66 36.27 -8.82
N LYS A 256 24.96 36.02 -8.64
CA LYS A 256 26.02 36.37 -9.60
C LYS A 256 26.04 35.41 -10.80
N HIS A 257 25.85 34.11 -10.57
CA HIS A 257 25.97 33.05 -11.59
C HIS A 257 24.61 32.48 -12.00
N LYS A 258 23.78 33.30 -12.65
CA LYS A 258 22.38 32.92 -12.99
C LYS A 258 22.23 31.78 -14.01
N GLN A 259 23.30 31.41 -14.72
CA GLN A 259 23.26 30.40 -15.78
C GLN A 259 23.42 28.95 -15.28
N CYS A 260 23.57 28.72 -13.97
CA CYS A 260 23.71 27.38 -13.43
C CYS A 260 22.39 26.58 -13.61
N PRO A 261 22.46 25.28 -13.96
CA PRO A 261 21.30 24.40 -13.99
C PRO A 261 20.58 24.38 -12.62
N GLN A 262 19.27 24.18 -12.63
CA GLN A 262 18.51 23.95 -11.41
C GLN A 262 18.65 22.49 -10.98
N SER A 263 18.82 22.25 -9.67
CA SER A 263 18.93 20.90 -9.09
C SER A 263 18.47 20.93 -7.65
N ILE A 264 18.05 19.77 -7.12
CA ILE A 264 17.57 19.65 -5.73
C ILE A 264 18.65 20.12 -4.74
N ALA A 265 19.90 19.73 -4.98
CA ALA A 265 21.02 20.12 -4.12
C ALA A 265 21.22 21.64 -4.07
N ARG A 266 21.04 22.34 -5.20
CA ARG A 266 21.08 23.80 -5.24
C ARG A 266 19.95 24.41 -4.41
N SER A 267 18.72 23.93 -4.61
CA SER A 267 17.55 24.41 -3.87
C SER A 267 17.74 24.22 -2.36
N LEU A 268 18.30 23.08 -1.94
CA LEU A 268 18.65 22.80 -0.54
C LEU A 268 19.74 23.74 0.00
N LEU A 269 20.80 23.99 -0.76
CA LEU A 269 21.89 24.90 -0.37
C LEU A 269 21.40 26.36 -0.22
N THR A 270 20.39 26.77 -1.00
CA THR A 270 19.73 28.08 -0.86
C THR A 270 18.61 28.13 0.18
N ASN A 271 18.31 27.00 0.82
CA ASN A 271 17.19 26.81 1.75
C ASN A 271 15.80 27.05 1.15
N ASP A 272 15.64 26.71 -0.14
CA ASP A 272 14.35 26.69 -0.83
C ASP A 272 13.80 25.26 -0.89
N LEU A 273 13.18 24.83 0.21
CA LEU A 273 12.67 23.47 0.37
C LEU A 273 11.52 23.17 -0.60
N TYR A 274 10.69 24.15 -0.94
CA TYR A 274 9.54 23.95 -1.82
C TYR A 274 9.96 23.65 -3.25
N THR A 275 10.91 24.42 -3.80
CA THR A 275 11.48 24.11 -5.11
C THR A 275 12.29 22.82 -5.10
N ALA A 276 12.94 22.48 -3.98
CA ALA A 276 13.62 21.19 -3.83
C ALA A 276 12.65 20.00 -3.89
N ILE A 277 11.48 20.12 -3.25
CA ILE A 277 10.40 19.12 -3.28
C ILE A 277 9.80 18.99 -4.68
N GLU A 278 9.52 20.10 -5.35
CA GLU A 278 8.99 20.11 -6.73
C GLU A 278 9.94 19.40 -7.70
N GLN A 279 11.25 19.67 -7.59
CA GLN A 279 12.28 18.97 -8.36
C GLN A 279 12.45 17.51 -7.96
N GLY A 280 12.04 17.15 -6.74
CA GLY A 280 12.05 15.79 -6.20
C GLY A 280 11.01 14.86 -6.82
N ILE A 281 9.94 15.41 -7.43
CA ILE A 281 8.80 14.65 -8.01
C ILE A 281 9.26 13.60 -9.03
N GLN A 282 10.36 13.85 -9.75
CA GLN A 282 10.85 12.96 -10.80
C GLN A 282 11.58 11.70 -10.31
N TYR A 283 11.86 11.58 -9.01
CA TYR A 283 12.69 10.50 -8.48
C TYR A 283 11.86 9.31 -8.03
N ASP A 284 11.29 9.39 -6.82
CA ASP A 284 10.63 8.26 -6.18
C ASP A 284 9.62 8.74 -5.11
N TRP A 285 8.46 8.08 -5.06
CA TRP A 285 7.36 8.44 -4.17
C TRP A 285 7.65 8.10 -2.71
N TRP A 286 8.40 7.03 -2.43
CA TRP A 286 8.83 6.68 -1.07
C TRP A 286 9.75 7.76 -0.52
N PHE A 287 10.72 8.21 -1.31
CA PHE A 287 11.62 9.31 -0.91
C PHE A 287 10.83 10.56 -0.55
N LEU A 288 9.91 11.00 -1.42
CA LEU A 288 9.14 12.22 -1.17
C LEU A 288 8.21 12.11 0.03
N ALA A 289 7.53 10.97 0.22
CA ALA A 289 6.64 10.76 1.34
C ALA A 289 7.41 10.88 2.67
N HIS A 290 8.54 10.17 2.81
CA HIS A 290 9.33 10.20 4.04
C HIS A 290 10.10 11.50 4.23
N TRP A 291 10.66 12.05 3.16
CA TRP A 291 11.41 13.30 3.24
C TRP A 291 10.52 14.47 3.66
N THR A 292 9.33 14.58 3.06
CA THR A 292 8.37 15.64 3.43
C THR A 292 7.75 15.42 4.81
N ASP A 293 7.55 14.19 5.25
CA ASP A 293 7.09 13.88 6.60
C ASP A 293 8.13 14.28 7.67
N LEU A 294 9.42 14.00 7.46
CA LEU A 294 10.49 14.42 8.37
C LEU A 294 10.69 15.94 8.39
N LEU A 295 10.63 16.60 7.23
CA LEU A 295 10.70 18.06 7.14
C LEU A 295 9.49 18.72 7.82
N HIS A 296 8.30 18.13 7.70
CA HIS A 296 7.11 18.62 8.40
C HIS A 296 7.22 18.39 9.91
N SER A 297 7.63 17.20 10.35
CA SER A 297 7.79 16.84 11.77
C SER A 297 8.86 17.69 12.48
N SER A 298 9.83 18.22 11.72
CA SER A 298 10.84 19.17 12.21
C SER A 298 10.45 20.64 12.07
N ASN A 299 9.18 20.93 11.74
CA ASN A 299 8.65 22.28 11.51
C ASN A 299 9.42 23.09 10.44
N ARG A 300 10.01 22.42 9.45
CA ARG A 300 10.70 23.07 8.31
C ARG A 300 9.75 23.42 7.16
N LEU A 301 8.57 22.80 7.12
CA LEU A 301 7.51 23.08 6.16
C LEU A 301 6.37 23.83 6.85
N ASP A 302 6.22 25.12 6.52
CA ASP A 302 5.31 26.06 7.17
C ASP A 302 4.02 26.33 6.36
N ARG A 303 4.05 26.07 5.05
CA ARG A 303 2.95 26.38 4.12
C ARG A 303 2.24 25.12 3.63
N PRO A 304 0.90 25.10 3.61
CA PRO A 304 0.14 24.11 2.88
C PRO A 304 0.25 24.36 1.37
N ILE A 305 0.07 23.31 0.58
CA ILE A 305 -0.07 23.42 -0.87
C ILE A 305 -1.54 23.57 -1.24
N GLN A 306 -1.79 24.24 -2.36
CA GLN A 306 -3.11 24.43 -2.95
C GLN A 306 -3.20 23.57 -4.19
N ILE A 307 -4.09 22.57 -4.18
CA ILE A 307 -4.29 21.67 -5.31
C ILE A 307 -5.60 22.00 -5.98
N GLN A 308 -5.57 22.27 -7.28
CA GLN A 308 -6.78 22.42 -8.08
C GLN A 308 -7.42 21.06 -8.32
N THR A 309 -8.70 20.97 -7.98
CA THR A 309 -9.62 19.87 -8.28
C THR A 309 -10.71 20.40 -9.21
N GLY A 310 -11.42 19.53 -9.93
CA GLY A 310 -12.49 19.96 -10.83
C GLY A 310 -13.63 20.71 -10.12
N THR A 311 -13.79 20.54 -8.81
CA THR A 311 -14.79 21.25 -7.99
C THR A 311 -14.25 22.40 -7.13
N GLY A 312 -12.94 22.71 -7.15
CA GLY A 312 -12.36 23.82 -6.36
C GLY A 312 -10.87 23.67 -6.00
N MET A 313 -10.38 24.46 -5.05
CA MET A 313 -9.01 24.31 -4.51
C MET A 313 -9.03 23.61 -3.15
N VAL A 314 -8.22 22.56 -3.00
CA VAL A 314 -8.00 21.87 -1.72
C VAL A 314 -6.67 22.33 -1.14
N SER A 315 -6.70 22.82 0.09
CA SER A 315 -5.50 23.15 0.86
C SER A 315 -5.12 21.97 1.75
N LEU A 316 -3.89 21.47 1.62
CA LEU A 316 -3.39 20.39 2.48
C LEU A 316 -1.91 20.56 2.84
N PRO A 317 -1.47 20.01 3.98
CA PRO A 317 -0.05 19.90 4.29
C PRO A 317 0.69 19.14 3.19
N VAL A 318 1.91 19.59 2.87
CA VAL A 318 2.74 18.97 1.82
C VAL A 318 2.95 17.47 2.07
N LYS A 319 3.19 17.07 3.33
CA LYS A 319 3.36 15.66 3.69
C LYS A 319 2.14 14.81 3.30
N ASN A 320 0.92 15.32 3.53
CA ASN A 320 -0.30 14.56 3.29
C ASN A 320 -0.47 14.30 1.80
N HIS A 321 -0.03 15.21 0.93
CA HIS A 321 -0.03 15.00 -0.51
C HIS A 321 0.78 13.77 -0.89
N PHE A 322 2.07 13.77 -0.54
CA PHE A 322 2.97 12.69 -0.95
C PHE A 322 2.69 11.37 -0.22
N ILE A 323 2.28 11.40 1.05
CA ILE A 323 1.86 10.20 1.78
C ILE A 323 0.63 9.57 1.12
N LEU A 324 -0.38 10.36 0.72
CA LEU A 324 -1.55 9.82 0.02
C LEU A 324 -1.15 9.17 -1.30
N TYR A 325 -0.31 9.82 -2.12
CA TYR A 325 0.19 9.26 -3.37
C TYR A 325 0.97 7.96 -3.16
N TYR A 326 1.88 7.95 -2.18
CA TYR A 326 2.68 6.78 -1.88
C TYR A 326 1.84 5.62 -1.33
N ALA A 327 0.88 5.91 -0.45
CA ALA A 327 -0.04 4.90 0.07
C ALA A 327 -0.92 4.30 -1.04
N SER A 328 -1.44 5.12 -1.96
CA SER A 328 -2.20 4.63 -3.12
C SER A 328 -1.34 3.76 -4.03
N PHE A 329 -0.06 4.11 -4.22
CA PHE A 329 0.90 3.29 -4.96
C PHE A 329 1.12 1.93 -4.27
N LEU A 330 1.34 1.91 -2.95
CA LEU A 330 1.51 0.69 -2.16
C LEU A 330 0.29 -0.22 -2.18
N PHE A 331 -0.92 0.35 -2.17
CA PHE A 331 -2.16 -0.42 -2.18
C PHE A 331 -2.26 -1.32 -3.42
N ASN A 332 -1.78 -0.82 -4.57
CA ASN A 332 -1.79 -1.56 -5.83
C ASN A 332 -0.71 -2.65 -5.92
N GLN A 333 0.21 -2.72 -4.96
CA GLN A 333 1.25 -3.75 -4.92
C GLN A 333 0.83 -4.97 -4.10
N CYS A 334 1.16 -6.16 -4.60
CA CYS A 334 0.79 -7.43 -3.97
C CYS A 334 1.29 -7.53 -2.52
N GLY A 335 0.36 -7.45 -1.56
CA GLY A 335 0.60 -7.76 -0.15
C GLY A 335 0.93 -6.57 0.76
N LEU A 336 1.03 -5.34 0.24
CA LEU A 336 1.41 -4.14 1.01
C LEU A 336 0.23 -3.25 1.44
N TRP A 337 -0.98 -3.80 1.46
CA TRP A 337 -2.19 -3.03 1.75
C TRP A 337 -2.27 -2.60 3.22
N LYS A 338 -1.70 -3.38 4.16
CA LYS A 338 -1.66 -3.02 5.59
C LYS A 338 -0.78 -1.80 5.80
N GLU A 339 0.38 -1.79 5.16
CA GLU A 339 1.33 -0.68 5.15
C GLU A 339 0.68 0.54 4.51
N SER A 340 0.03 0.39 3.35
CA SER A 340 -0.74 1.46 2.70
C SER A 340 -1.77 2.09 3.65
N PHE A 341 -2.60 1.28 4.31
CA PHE A 341 -3.60 1.80 5.23
C PHE A 341 -2.97 2.45 6.46
N ALA A 342 -1.84 1.94 6.96
CA ALA A 342 -1.10 2.58 8.04
C ALA A 342 -0.61 3.99 7.64
N TYR A 343 -0.12 4.18 6.41
CA TYR A 343 0.21 5.50 5.88
C TYR A 343 -1.02 6.40 5.76
N LEU A 344 -2.13 5.87 5.23
CA LEU A 344 -3.35 6.66 5.10
C LEU A 344 -3.85 7.14 6.48
N LEU A 345 -3.78 6.31 7.52
CA LEU A 345 -4.18 6.72 8.88
C LEU A 345 -3.39 7.91 9.44
N GLN A 346 -2.18 8.18 8.93
CA GLN A 346 -1.39 9.36 9.33
C GLN A 346 -1.90 10.67 8.71
N CYS A 347 -2.75 10.59 7.68
CA CYS A 347 -3.35 11.73 7.00
C CYS A 347 -4.72 12.15 7.58
N ASP A 348 -4.99 11.79 8.84
CA ASP A 348 -6.21 12.12 9.59
C ASP A 348 -7.50 11.81 8.79
N ASP A 349 -8.43 12.76 8.71
CA ASP A 349 -9.75 12.59 8.09
C ASP A 349 -9.67 12.29 6.58
N ILE A 350 -8.72 12.90 5.88
CA ILE A 350 -8.53 12.67 4.43
C ILE A 350 -8.09 11.22 4.21
N GLY A 351 -7.18 10.75 5.05
CA GLY A 351 -6.72 9.36 5.10
C GLY A 351 -7.84 8.37 5.39
N ARG A 352 -8.63 8.62 6.43
CA ARG A 352 -9.79 7.77 6.77
C ARG A 352 -10.82 7.72 5.65
N SER A 353 -11.09 8.85 4.98
CA SER A 353 -11.96 8.89 3.80
C SER A 353 -11.41 8.07 2.64
N ALA A 354 -10.09 8.13 2.40
CA ALA A 354 -9.42 7.33 1.38
C ALA A 354 -9.51 5.82 1.68
N ILE A 355 -9.32 5.41 2.93
CA ILE A 355 -9.49 4.01 3.38
C ILE A 355 -10.94 3.56 3.16
N ALA A 356 -11.93 4.35 3.58
CA ALA A 356 -13.35 4.00 3.39
C ALA A 356 -13.69 3.78 1.91
N LYS A 357 -13.14 4.59 1.01
CA LYS A 357 -13.28 4.40 -0.44
C LYS A 357 -12.63 3.10 -0.93
N HIS A 358 -11.42 2.81 -0.47
CA HIS A 358 -10.75 1.55 -0.79
C HIS A 358 -11.57 0.36 -0.34
N LEU A 359 -12.00 0.34 0.93
CA LEU A 359 -12.84 -0.71 1.51
C LEU A 359 -14.13 -0.94 0.73
N ASN A 360 -14.71 0.13 0.15
CA ASN A 360 -15.89 0.03 -0.69
C ASN A 360 -15.65 -0.60 -2.06
N ASN A 361 -14.43 -0.47 -2.58
CA ASN A 361 -14.01 -0.95 -3.91
C ASN A 361 -13.15 -2.23 -3.84
N ILE A 362 -13.01 -2.85 -2.66
CA ILE A 362 -12.26 -4.11 -2.52
C ILE A 362 -12.89 -5.18 -3.40
N ASP A 363 -12.04 -5.90 -4.13
CA ASP A 363 -12.45 -7.10 -4.84
C ASP A 363 -12.88 -8.19 -3.84
N LEU A 364 -14.17 -8.53 -3.87
CA LEU A 364 -14.76 -9.52 -2.96
C LEU A 364 -14.44 -10.97 -3.37
N THR A 365 -13.77 -11.18 -4.50
CA THR A 365 -13.29 -12.50 -4.95
C THR A 365 -12.01 -12.96 -4.24
N LEU A 366 -11.44 -12.12 -3.38
CA LEU A 366 -10.26 -12.45 -2.56
C LEU A 366 -10.49 -13.65 -1.64
N GLU A 367 -9.39 -14.34 -1.35
CA GLU A 367 -9.30 -15.45 -0.39
C GLU A 367 -9.92 -15.09 0.96
N ASP A 368 -10.53 -16.08 1.61
CA ASP A 368 -11.29 -15.91 2.86
C ASP A 368 -10.40 -15.31 3.98
N GLU A 369 -9.14 -15.76 4.09
CA GLU A 369 -8.14 -15.24 5.06
C GLU A 369 -7.88 -13.74 4.92
N LYS A 370 -7.79 -13.23 3.68
CA LYS A 370 -7.52 -11.79 3.44
C LYS A 370 -8.68 -10.92 3.90
N ILE A 371 -9.90 -11.43 3.78
CA ILE A 371 -11.10 -10.70 4.18
C ILE A 371 -11.23 -10.67 5.70
N GLU A 372 -10.88 -11.75 6.39
CA GLU A 372 -10.75 -11.76 7.85
C GLU A 372 -9.70 -10.74 8.33
N ASP A 373 -8.53 -10.72 7.70
CA ASP A 373 -7.48 -9.75 8.01
C ASP A 373 -7.95 -8.29 7.81
N ILE A 374 -8.66 -7.99 6.72
CA ILE A 374 -9.21 -6.66 6.46
C ILE A 374 -10.27 -6.29 7.50
N VAL A 375 -11.14 -7.23 7.88
CA VAL A 375 -12.16 -6.96 8.90
C VAL A 375 -11.53 -6.74 10.27
N SER A 376 -10.54 -7.54 10.66
CA SER A 376 -9.77 -7.32 11.90
C SER A 376 -9.18 -5.91 11.91
N PHE A 377 -8.56 -5.49 10.81
CA PHE A 377 -8.05 -4.12 10.68
C PHE A 377 -9.18 -3.07 10.82
N CYS A 378 -10.32 -3.27 10.17
CA CYS A 378 -11.45 -2.33 10.28
C CYS A 378 -11.98 -2.21 11.71
N GLN A 379 -12.01 -3.33 12.45
CA GLN A 379 -12.38 -3.38 13.86
C GLN A 379 -11.41 -2.59 14.74
N ASP A 380 -10.11 -2.80 14.56
CA ASP A 380 -9.07 -2.14 15.35
C ASP A 380 -9.07 -0.61 15.19
N TYR A 381 -9.42 -0.11 13.99
CA TYR A 381 -9.37 1.33 13.66
C TYR A 381 -10.74 2.02 13.59
N GLY A 382 -11.82 1.31 13.92
CA GLY A 382 -13.18 1.85 14.07
C GLY A 382 -13.90 2.17 12.75
N PHE A 383 -13.66 1.41 11.69
CA PHE A 383 -14.40 1.53 10.42
C PHE A 383 -15.70 0.72 10.44
N GLU A 384 -16.80 1.28 9.93
CA GLU A 384 -18.10 0.59 9.88
C GLU A 384 -18.08 -0.63 8.95
N GLN A 385 -18.68 -1.72 9.44
CA GLN A 385 -18.55 -3.07 8.90
C GLN A 385 -19.72 -3.42 7.98
N SER A 386 -19.51 -3.33 6.66
CA SER A 386 -20.43 -3.95 5.68
C SER A 386 -19.73 -4.98 4.78
N LEU A 387 -18.46 -5.31 5.04
CA LEU A 387 -17.67 -6.14 4.13
C LEU A 387 -18.15 -7.59 4.13
N TYR A 388 -18.41 -8.17 5.31
CA TYR A 388 -18.98 -9.52 5.42
C TYR A 388 -20.36 -9.61 4.78
N GLN A 389 -21.20 -8.58 4.91
CA GLN A 389 -22.50 -8.53 4.25
C GLN A 389 -22.33 -8.54 2.72
N LYS A 390 -21.50 -7.66 2.16
CA LYS A 390 -21.24 -7.61 0.72
C LYS A 390 -20.70 -8.93 0.17
N LYS A 391 -19.82 -9.62 0.92
CA LYS A 391 -19.32 -10.95 0.54
C LYS A 391 -20.41 -12.02 0.63
N ALA A 392 -21.26 -11.97 1.64
CA ALA A 392 -22.40 -12.87 1.76
C ALA A 392 -23.37 -12.74 0.58
N ASP A 393 -23.67 -11.50 0.15
CA ASP A 393 -24.48 -11.18 -1.03
C ASP A 393 -23.85 -11.74 -2.32
N LEU A 394 -22.53 -11.61 -2.48
CA LEU A 394 -21.79 -12.16 -3.62
C LEU A 394 -21.86 -13.70 -3.65
N CYS A 395 -21.64 -14.36 -2.50
CA CYS A 395 -21.75 -15.82 -2.40
C CYS A 395 -23.17 -16.30 -2.67
N LEU A 396 -24.19 -15.54 -2.25
CA LEU A 396 -25.59 -15.82 -2.54
C LEU A 396 -25.88 -15.75 -4.04
N ALA A 397 -25.38 -14.72 -4.73
CA ALA A 397 -25.51 -14.59 -6.19
C ALA A 397 -24.82 -15.76 -6.94
N GLN A 398 -23.74 -16.30 -6.38
CA GLN A 398 -23.04 -17.49 -6.89
C GLN A 398 -23.71 -18.82 -6.48
N LYS A 399 -24.85 -18.79 -5.78
CA LYS A 399 -25.57 -19.98 -5.24
C LYS A 399 -24.73 -20.81 -4.26
N ASN A 400 -23.73 -20.22 -3.61
CA ASN A 400 -22.95 -20.87 -2.56
C ASN A 400 -23.55 -20.54 -1.18
N TYR A 401 -24.65 -21.20 -0.86
CA TYR A 401 -25.45 -20.93 0.35
C TYR A 401 -24.68 -21.20 1.65
N ALA A 402 -23.84 -22.23 1.70
CA ALA A 402 -23.05 -22.56 2.88
C ALA A 402 -22.04 -21.45 3.24
N LYS A 403 -21.30 -20.93 2.23
CA LYS A 403 -20.39 -19.80 2.44
C LYS A 403 -21.14 -18.52 2.77
N SER A 404 -22.25 -18.25 2.08
CA SER A 404 -23.10 -17.07 2.34
C SER A 404 -23.62 -17.06 3.78
N LEU A 405 -24.11 -18.20 4.29
CA LEU A 405 -24.57 -18.36 5.67
C LEU A 405 -23.48 -18.02 6.69
N ASN A 406 -22.26 -18.54 6.47
CA ASN A 406 -21.15 -18.25 7.38
C ASN A 406 -20.82 -16.74 7.43
N TYR A 407 -20.83 -16.07 6.28
CA TYR A 407 -20.56 -14.62 6.22
C TYR A 407 -21.68 -13.77 6.82
N TYR A 408 -22.95 -14.11 6.61
CA TYR A 408 -24.05 -13.42 7.29
C TYR A 408 -24.01 -13.61 8.81
N ARG A 409 -23.57 -14.79 9.28
CA ARG A 409 -23.33 -15.05 10.71
C ARG A 409 -22.21 -14.16 11.26
N LEU A 410 -21.09 -14.04 10.55
CA LEU A 410 -19.99 -13.14 10.92
C LEU A 410 -20.42 -11.66 10.90
N ALA A 411 -21.34 -11.28 10.01
CA ALA A 411 -21.93 -9.95 9.94
C ALA A 411 -23.03 -9.68 11.00
N ASN A 412 -23.43 -10.69 11.78
CA ASN A 412 -24.54 -10.62 12.74
C ASN A 412 -25.89 -10.14 12.15
N GLN A 413 -26.17 -10.48 10.88
CA GLN A 413 -27.37 -10.06 10.14
C GLN A 413 -28.47 -11.12 10.20
N VAL A 414 -29.17 -11.22 11.34
CA VAL A 414 -30.21 -12.25 11.58
C VAL A 414 -31.32 -12.23 10.52
N GLY A 415 -31.75 -11.04 10.07
CA GLY A 415 -32.78 -10.90 9.04
C GLY A 415 -32.35 -11.45 7.67
N SER A 416 -31.10 -11.21 7.27
CA SER A 416 -30.55 -11.73 6.02
C SER A 416 -30.36 -13.24 6.05
N ILE A 417 -30.09 -13.82 7.22
CA ILE A 417 -30.00 -15.29 7.38
C ILE A 417 -31.35 -15.95 7.17
N ASP A 418 -32.44 -15.39 7.71
CA ASP A 418 -33.77 -15.96 7.51
C ASP A 418 -34.19 -15.87 6.02
N GLN A 419 -33.86 -14.77 5.36
CA GLN A 419 -34.05 -14.61 3.92
C GLN A 419 -33.22 -15.62 3.10
N LEU A 420 -31.99 -15.92 3.53
CA LEU A 420 -31.17 -16.95 2.90
C LEU A 420 -31.85 -18.33 2.95
N PHE A 421 -32.48 -18.68 4.08
CA PHE A 421 -33.22 -19.95 4.18
C PHE A 421 -34.45 -19.98 3.29
N TYR A 422 -35.13 -18.85 3.07
CA TYR A 422 -36.16 -18.76 2.04
C TYR A 422 -35.60 -19.06 0.64
N ASP A 423 -34.44 -18.51 0.28
CA ASP A 423 -33.78 -18.77 -1.00
C ASP A 423 -33.32 -20.23 -1.14
N VAL A 424 -32.92 -20.87 -0.05
CA VAL A 424 -32.58 -22.30 0.01
C VAL A 424 -33.83 -23.17 -0.22
N ILE A 425 -34.96 -22.83 0.41
CA ILE A 425 -36.23 -23.54 0.18
C ILE A 425 -36.70 -23.34 -1.27
N ARG A 426 -36.52 -22.14 -1.83
CA ARG A 426 -36.79 -21.88 -3.25
C ARG A 426 -35.88 -22.70 -4.16
N HIS A 427 -34.59 -22.82 -3.83
CA HIS A 427 -33.66 -23.68 -4.55
C HIS A 427 -34.14 -25.14 -4.53
N PHE A 428 -34.54 -25.63 -3.36
CA PHE A 428 -35.12 -26.96 -3.22
C PHE A 428 -36.38 -27.12 -4.08
N ALA A 429 -37.30 -26.16 -4.08
CA ALA A 429 -38.49 -26.23 -4.94
C ALA A 429 -38.12 -26.31 -6.44
N MET A 430 -37.04 -25.67 -6.88
CA MET A 430 -36.62 -25.70 -8.29
C MET A 430 -35.87 -26.99 -8.68
N THR A 431 -34.99 -27.49 -7.81
CA THR A 431 -34.08 -28.61 -8.14
C THR A 431 -34.52 -29.94 -7.51
N GLY A 432 -35.31 -29.88 -6.45
CA GLY A 432 -35.61 -30.93 -5.48
C GLY A 432 -34.38 -31.57 -4.85
N GLN A 433 -33.27 -30.84 -4.78
CA GLN A 433 -32.07 -31.26 -4.04
C GLN A 433 -31.99 -30.51 -2.71
N TRP A 434 -31.74 -31.25 -1.63
CA TRP A 434 -31.47 -30.69 -0.31
C TRP A 434 -30.03 -30.17 -0.25
N ILE A 435 -29.83 -29.07 0.48
CA ILE A 435 -28.51 -28.49 0.76
C ILE A 435 -28.28 -28.60 2.25
N ASP A 436 -27.37 -29.47 2.67
CA ASP A 436 -27.06 -29.60 4.09
C ASP A 436 -26.42 -28.31 4.62
N LEU A 437 -27.14 -27.64 5.52
CA LEU A 437 -26.72 -26.39 6.17
C LEU A 437 -26.83 -26.56 7.68
N THR A 438 -25.70 -26.44 8.37
CA THR A 438 -25.65 -26.44 9.83
C THR A 438 -25.81 -25.02 10.35
N TYR A 439 -26.90 -24.78 11.08
CA TYR A 439 -27.18 -23.50 11.74
C TYR A 439 -27.91 -23.77 13.05
N GLU A 440 -27.72 -22.94 14.07
CA GLU A 440 -28.23 -23.19 15.43
C GLU A 440 -29.19 -22.10 15.94
N GLN A 441 -29.35 -20.97 15.24
CA GLN A 441 -30.24 -19.90 15.71
C GLN A 441 -31.64 -20.03 15.09
N ASP A 442 -32.65 -19.63 15.86
CA ASP A 442 -34.05 -19.71 15.47
C ASP A 442 -34.42 -18.59 14.48
N GLY A 443 -34.83 -18.99 13.28
CA GLY A 443 -35.47 -18.14 12.27
C GLY A 443 -36.73 -18.83 11.77
N LEU A 444 -37.69 -18.07 11.21
CA LEU A 444 -38.95 -18.65 10.73
C LEU A 444 -38.69 -19.63 9.59
N TYR A 445 -37.97 -19.20 8.56
CA TYR A 445 -37.64 -20.03 7.40
C TYR A 445 -36.64 -21.12 7.75
N TYR A 446 -35.70 -20.86 8.66
CA TYR A 446 -34.80 -21.91 9.16
C TYR A 446 -35.57 -23.04 9.87
N THR A 447 -36.51 -22.70 10.75
CA THR A 447 -37.31 -23.69 11.50
C THR A 447 -38.14 -24.55 10.55
N ILE A 448 -38.74 -23.92 9.54
CA ILE A 448 -39.49 -24.61 8.49
C ILE A 448 -38.56 -25.52 7.68
N TYR A 449 -37.42 -25.00 7.20
CA TYR A 449 -36.44 -25.76 6.44
C TYR A 449 -35.95 -26.99 7.19
N ARG A 450 -35.54 -26.82 8.46
CA ARG A 450 -35.08 -27.91 9.32
C ARG A 450 -36.17 -28.97 9.52
N SER A 451 -37.41 -28.54 9.76
CA SER A 451 -38.53 -29.47 9.93
C SER A 451 -38.79 -30.26 8.66
N MET A 452 -38.76 -29.61 7.49
CA MET A 452 -38.91 -30.29 6.20
C MET A 452 -37.78 -31.29 5.94
N LEU A 453 -36.52 -30.93 6.25
CA LEU A 453 -35.36 -31.81 6.09
C LEU A 453 -35.46 -33.05 7.02
N GLN A 454 -35.87 -32.86 8.27
CA GLN A 454 -36.06 -33.98 9.22
C GLN A 454 -37.20 -34.92 8.80
N ILE A 455 -38.29 -34.36 8.26
CA ILE A 455 -39.39 -35.13 7.70
C ILE A 455 -38.91 -35.94 6.49
N ALA A 456 -38.17 -35.32 5.56
CA ALA A 456 -37.60 -36.00 4.39
C ALA A 456 -36.64 -37.13 4.80
N ALA A 457 -35.74 -36.88 5.76
CA ALA A 457 -34.83 -37.90 6.29
C ALA A 457 -35.60 -39.07 6.95
N SER A 458 -36.71 -38.79 7.63
CA SER A 458 -37.57 -39.82 8.22
C SER A 458 -38.28 -40.66 7.15
N HIS A 459 -38.71 -40.04 6.05
CA HIS A 459 -39.25 -40.74 4.87
C HIS A 459 -38.19 -41.66 4.23
N GLU A 460 -36.96 -41.18 4.06
CA GLU A 460 -35.85 -41.99 3.53
C GLU A 460 -35.50 -43.17 4.45
N ALA A 461 -35.59 -42.97 5.76
CA ALA A 461 -35.38 -44.02 6.76
C ALA A 461 -36.59 -44.98 6.90
N LEU A 462 -37.69 -44.75 6.16
CA LEU A 462 -38.97 -45.47 6.29
C LEU A 462 -39.60 -45.37 7.70
N ASP A 463 -39.23 -44.36 8.50
CA ASP A 463 -39.83 -44.06 9.79
C ASP A 463 -40.97 -43.05 9.64
N PHE A 464 -42.08 -43.54 9.07
CA PHE A 464 -43.27 -42.73 8.83
C PHE A 464 -43.96 -42.26 10.12
N SER A 465 -43.73 -42.91 11.26
CA SER A 465 -44.29 -42.48 12.55
C SER A 465 -43.63 -41.19 13.02
N SER A 466 -42.30 -41.14 12.97
CA SER A 466 -41.53 -39.93 13.28
C SER A 466 -41.81 -38.82 12.26
N ALA A 467 -41.88 -39.14 10.96
CA ALA A 467 -42.25 -38.18 9.91
C ALA A 467 -43.62 -37.54 10.18
N ALA A 468 -44.63 -38.35 10.52
CA ALA A 468 -45.98 -37.88 10.83
C ALA A 468 -46.02 -37.04 12.11
N HIS A 469 -45.23 -37.38 13.13
CA HIS A 469 -45.12 -36.56 14.34
C HIS A 469 -44.53 -35.17 14.04
N LEU A 470 -43.43 -35.11 13.29
CA LEU A 470 -42.78 -33.86 12.89
C LEU A 470 -43.68 -33.01 11.98
N PHE A 471 -44.38 -33.63 11.03
CA PHE A 471 -45.33 -32.95 10.16
C PHE A 471 -46.49 -32.32 10.94
N LYS A 472 -47.05 -33.04 11.94
CA LYS A 472 -48.07 -32.48 12.85
C LYS A 472 -47.55 -31.27 13.61
N GLN A 473 -46.32 -31.35 14.11
CA GLN A 473 -45.70 -30.23 14.82
C GLN A 473 -45.54 -29.02 13.92
N LEU A 474 -45.05 -29.22 12.69
CA LEU A 474 -44.89 -28.16 11.69
C LEU A 474 -46.23 -27.50 11.37
N ILE A 475 -47.28 -28.27 11.03
CA ILE A 475 -48.62 -27.73 10.73
C ILE A 475 -49.21 -26.92 11.88
N LYS A 476 -48.95 -27.31 13.14
CA LYS A 476 -49.45 -26.60 14.32
C LYS A 476 -48.72 -25.27 14.57
N GLN A 477 -47.61 -25.00 13.88
CA GLN A 477 -46.94 -23.71 13.95
C GLN A 477 -47.79 -22.66 13.21
N ALA A 478 -48.26 -21.64 13.94
CA ALA A 478 -49.21 -20.65 13.44
C ALA A 478 -48.67 -19.73 12.33
N ASN A 479 -47.38 -19.78 12.02
CA ASN A 479 -46.67 -18.78 11.22
C ASN A 479 -46.12 -19.31 9.89
N ILE A 480 -46.61 -20.44 9.36
CA ILE A 480 -46.15 -20.94 8.06
C ILE A 480 -46.57 -19.94 6.95
N PRO A 481 -45.62 -19.41 6.16
CA PRO A 481 -45.95 -18.56 5.02
C PRO A 481 -46.83 -19.28 3.99
N SER A 482 -47.83 -18.57 3.47
CA SER A 482 -48.77 -19.05 2.44
C SER A 482 -48.05 -19.67 1.24
N THR A 483 -46.90 -19.12 0.88
CA THR A 483 -46.06 -19.55 -0.25
C THR A 483 -45.41 -20.93 -0.08
N LEU A 484 -45.21 -21.38 1.15
CA LEU A 484 -44.52 -22.64 1.47
C LEU A 484 -45.48 -23.77 1.82
N LEU A 485 -46.69 -23.43 2.26
CA LEU A 485 -47.69 -24.40 2.68
C LEU A 485 -48.00 -25.47 1.61
N PRO A 486 -48.15 -25.13 0.31
CA PRO A 486 -48.45 -26.14 -0.70
C PRO A 486 -47.36 -27.21 -0.83
N ILE A 487 -46.08 -26.82 -0.80
CA ILE A 487 -44.94 -27.75 -0.88
C ILE A 487 -44.93 -28.67 0.34
N ILE A 488 -45.05 -28.09 1.54
CA ILE A 488 -45.04 -28.83 2.81
C ILE A 488 -46.15 -29.87 2.85
N VAL A 489 -47.37 -29.49 2.44
CA VAL A 489 -48.52 -30.41 2.40
C VAL A 489 -48.33 -31.47 1.34
N TRP A 490 -47.91 -31.07 0.12
CA TRP A 490 -47.79 -31.97 -1.02
C TRP A 490 -46.81 -33.11 -0.80
N ASP A 491 -45.60 -32.80 -0.33
CA ASP A 491 -44.55 -33.80 -0.08
C ASP A 491 -44.94 -34.80 1.01
N ASN A 492 -45.89 -34.41 1.88
CA ASN A 492 -46.37 -35.23 2.98
C ASN A 492 -47.75 -35.85 2.72
N LEU A 493 -48.30 -35.75 1.51
CA LEU A 493 -49.55 -36.42 1.14
C LEU A 493 -49.45 -37.95 1.24
N THR A 494 -48.24 -38.52 1.11
CA THR A 494 -48.00 -39.96 1.32
C THR A 494 -48.36 -40.42 2.73
N LEU A 495 -48.11 -39.58 3.75
CA LEU A 495 -48.50 -39.83 5.14
C LEU A 495 -50.02 -39.80 5.34
N VAL A 496 -50.75 -39.12 4.43
CA VAL A 496 -52.21 -39.04 4.40
C VAL A 496 -52.82 -40.22 3.63
N ASP A 497 -52.17 -40.68 2.57
CA ASP A 497 -52.67 -41.75 1.70
C ASP A 497 -52.57 -43.15 2.34
N ASP A 498 -51.50 -43.43 3.11
CA ASP A 498 -51.22 -44.76 3.68
C ASP A 498 -51.89 -45.00 5.05
N ILE A 499 -53.22 -44.99 5.04
CA ILE A 499 -54.07 -45.09 6.25
C ILE A 499 -53.98 -46.47 6.93
N ASN A 500 -53.44 -47.48 6.24
CA ASN A 500 -53.29 -48.83 6.79
C ASN A 500 -52.40 -48.86 8.05
N PHE A 501 -51.55 -47.85 8.23
CA PHE A 501 -50.65 -47.72 9.36
C PHE A 501 -51.04 -46.65 10.40
N GLY A 502 -52.08 -45.85 10.14
CA GLY A 502 -52.68 -44.95 11.13
C GLY A 502 -51.78 -43.81 11.65
N TYR A 503 -50.82 -43.33 10.85
CA TYR A 503 -49.84 -42.32 11.31
C TYR A 503 -50.45 -40.96 11.68
N LEU A 504 -51.55 -40.56 11.03
CA LEU A 504 -52.34 -39.36 11.35
C LEU A 504 -53.72 -39.77 11.92
N ASP A 505 -54.00 -39.37 13.17
CA ASP A 505 -55.35 -39.53 13.73
C ASP A 505 -56.38 -38.61 13.04
N LYS A 506 -57.66 -38.90 13.30
CA LYS A 506 -58.80 -38.15 12.77
C LYS A 506 -58.72 -36.65 13.07
N GLN A 507 -58.22 -36.26 14.25
CA GLN A 507 -58.14 -34.86 14.62
C GLN A 507 -57.10 -34.14 13.77
N ASN A 508 -55.91 -34.73 13.56
CA ASN A 508 -54.89 -34.12 12.70
C ASN A 508 -55.35 -34.01 11.24
N LEU A 509 -56.11 -34.99 10.74
CA LEU A 509 -56.69 -34.92 9.39
C LEU A 509 -57.76 -33.83 9.26
N LEU A 510 -58.57 -33.61 10.31
CA LEU A 510 -59.52 -32.51 10.36
C LEU A 510 -58.82 -31.15 10.47
N ASP A 511 -57.75 -31.06 11.27
CA ASP A 511 -56.92 -29.86 11.40
C ASP A 511 -56.27 -29.51 10.05
N LEU A 512 -55.70 -30.50 9.35
CA LEU A 512 -55.13 -30.33 8.02
C LEU A 512 -56.20 -29.93 6.99
N LYS A 513 -57.39 -30.54 7.04
CA LYS A 513 -58.52 -30.14 6.18
C LYS A 513 -58.92 -28.69 6.43
N SER A 514 -59.03 -28.28 7.70
CA SER A 514 -59.35 -26.90 8.07
C SER A 514 -58.27 -25.93 7.57
N LEU A 515 -56.99 -26.32 7.69
CA LEU A 515 -55.87 -25.52 7.19
C LEU A 515 -55.96 -25.33 5.67
N CYS A 516 -56.10 -26.42 4.90
CA CYS A 516 -56.23 -26.37 3.44
C CYS A 516 -57.48 -25.58 2.99
N GLN A 517 -58.60 -25.69 3.70
CA GLN A 517 -59.82 -24.91 3.41
C GLN A 517 -59.65 -23.43 3.73
N SER A 518 -58.95 -23.10 4.81
CA SER A 518 -58.64 -21.72 5.14
C SER A 518 -57.71 -21.12 4.09
N PHE A 519 -56.69 -21.88 3.68
CA PHE A 519 -55.77 -21.51 2.62
C PHE A 519 -56.50 -21.34 1.28
N SER A 520 -57.36 -22.27 0.86
CA SER A 520 -58.09 -22.17 -0.41
C SER A 520 -59.00 -20.94 -0.50
N LYS A 521 -59.43 -20.39 0.64
CA LYS A 521 -60.29 -19.21 0.69
C LYS A 521 -59.51 -17.90 0.51
N TYR A 522 -58.25 -17.86 0.93
CA TYR A 522 -57.45 -16.63 1.00
C TYR A 522 -56.21 -16.65 0.10
N ALA A 523 -55.82 -17.81 -0.42
CA ALA A 523 -54.65 -17.94 -1.28
C ALA A 523 -54.88 -17.25 -2.63
N VAL A 524 -53.84 -16.61 -3.12
CA VAL A 524 -53.79 -16.02 -4.46
C VAL A 524 -52.86 -16.87 -5.35
N PRO A 525 -52.99 -16.81 -6.69
CA PRO A 525 -52.13 -17.59 -7.59
C PRO A 525 -50.62 -17.41 -7.31
N GLU A 526 -50.20 -16.23 -6.85
CA GLU A 526 -48.81 -15.93 -6.50
C GLU A 526 -48.28 -16.77 -5.33
N ASP A 527 -49.15 -17.22 -4.41
CA ASP A 527 -48.76 -18.11 -3.31
C ASP A 527 -48.29 -19.49 -3.82
N PHE A 528 -48.64 -19.85 -5.06
CA PHE A 528 -48.27 -21.13 -5.67
C PHE A 528 -47.01 -21.06 -6.53
N GLU A 529 -46.26 -19.95 -6.52
CA GLU A 529 -45.04 -19.81 -7.34
C GLU A 529 -44.02 -20.92 -7.04
N LEU A 530 -43.68 -21.13 -5.76
CA LEU A 530 -42.72 -22.16 -5.37
C LEU A 530 -43.25 -23.56 -5.65
N PHE A 531 -44.54 -23.79 -5.43
CA PHE A 531 -45.18 -25.07 -5.70
C PHE A 531 -45.17 -25.42 -7.19
N CYS A 532 -45.40 -24.42 -8.06
CA CYS A 532 -45.34 -24.57 -9.50
C CYS A 532 -43.96 -25.06 -9.95
N TYR A 533 -42.87 -24.50 -9.39
CA TYR A 533 -41.52 -24.99 -9.66
C TYR A 533 -41.31 -26.44 -9.20
N HIS A 534 -41.87 -26.80 -8.04
CA HIS A 534 -41.71 -28.12 -7.42
C HIS A 534 -42.35 -29.27 -8.21
N ILE A 535 -43.53 -29.04 -8.79
CA ILE A 535 -44.27 -30.08 -9.52
C ILE A 535 -43.88 -30.20 -11.00
N GLN A 536 -43.19 -29.20 -11.56
CA GLN A 536 -42.79 -29.23 -12.96
C GLN A 536 -41.71 -30.30 -13.24
N PRO A 537 -41.79 -31.01 -14.37
CA PRO A 537 -40.80 -32.02 -14.72
C PRO A 537 -39.41 -31.38 -14.87
N LYS A 538 -38.41 -31.95 -14.20
CA LYS A 538 -37.03 -31.44 -14.10
C LYS A 538 -36.21 -31.67 -15.39
N THR A 539 -36.83 -31.54 -16.55
CA THR A 539 -36.27 -31.98 -17.84
C THR A 539 -35.39 -30.95 -18.54
N ASP A 540 -35.43 -29.66 -18.16
CA ASP A 540 -34.54 -28.62 -18.72
C ASP A 540 -34.22 -27.50 -17.71
N PRO A 541 -32.94 -27.31 -17.31
CA PRO A 541 -32.53 -26.27 -16.35
C PRO A 541 -32.73 -24.83 -16.85
N TYR A 542 -32.91 -24.61 -18.16
CA TYR A 542 -33.18 -23.27 -18.71
C TYR A 542 -34.65 -22.83 -18.54
N GLN A 543 -35.59 -23.77 -18.47
CA GLN A 543 -37.01 -23.45 -18.27
C GLN A 543 -37.32 -23.10 -16.80
N GLN A 544 -36.52 -23.57 -15.85
CA GLN A 544 -36.71 -23.36 -14.41
C GLN A 544 -36.39 -21.93 -13.92
N GLN A 545 -35.75 -21.10 -14.76
CA GLN A 545 -35.40 -19.71 -14.39
C GLN A 545 -36.45 -18.68 -14.83
N GLN A 546 -37.41 -19.07 -15.66
CA GLN A 546 -38.49 -18.16 -16.07
C GLN A 546 -39.56 -18.10 -14.97
N LYS A 547 -40.09 -16.90 -14.71
CA LYS A 547 -41.19 -16.73 -13.76
C LYS A 547 -42.43 -17.45 -14.34
N PRO A 548 -43.15 -18.28 -13.57
CA PRO A 548 -44.33 -18.97 -14.06
C PRO A 548 -45.37 -17.96 -14.56
N THR A 549 -46.05 -18.30 -15.65
CA THR A 549 -47.17 -17.49 -16.15
C THR A 549 -48.35 -17.59 -15.20
N LEU A 550 -49.25 -16.60 -15.22
CA LEU A 550 -50.46 -16.62 -14.39
C LEU A 550 -51.28 -17.90 -14.62
N ASP A 551 -51.36 -18.38 -15.88
CA ASP A 551 -52.06 -19.62 -16.21
C ASP A 551 -51.40 -20.85 -15.57
N GLN A 552 -50.07 -20.90 -15.52
CA GLN A 552 -49.32 -21.98 -14.86
C GLN A 552 -49.54 -21.96 -13.34
N LEU A 553 -49.60 -20.78 -12.74
CA LEU A 553 -49.89 -20.62 -11.31
C LEU A 553 -51.33 -21.06 -10.98
N ILE A 554 -52.31 -20.64 -11.78
CA ILE A 554 -53.72 -21.06 -11.62
C ILE A 554 -53.85 -22.57 -11.79
N PHE A 555 -53.17 -23.15 -12.79
CA PHE A 555 -53.16 -24.59 -12.98
C PHE A 555 -52.59 -25.33 -11.76
N SER A 556 -51.43 -24.90 -11.27
CA SER A 556 -50.75 -25.51 -10.11
C SER A 556 -51.59 -25.36 -8.84
N MET A 557 -52.26 -24.22 -8.67
CA MET A 557 -53.21 -23.99 -7.57
C MET A 557 -54.36 -24.99 -7.62
N ASN A 558 -55.02 -25.14 -8.78
CA ASN A 558 -56.14 -26.06 -8.93
C ASN A 558 -55.69 -27.51 -8.72
N GLU A 559 -54.54 -27.90 -9.28
CA GLU A 559 -53.98 -29.24 -9.10
C GLU A 559 -53.70 -29.56 -7.63
N PHE A 560 -53.11 -28.62 -6.89
CA PHE A 560 -52.90 -28.75 -5.44
C PHE A 560 -54.22 -28.92 -4.70
N LEU A 561 -55.18 -28.02 -4.92
CA LEU A 561 -56.44 -27.98 -4.19
C LEU A 561 -57.26 -29.24 -4.45
N ASP A 562 -57.39 -29.67 -5.71
CA ASP A 562 -58.16 -30.85 -6.07
C ASP A 562 -57.53 -32.13 -5.49
N THR A 563 -56.22 -32.28 -5.66
CA THR A 563 -55.51 -33.49 -5.21
C THR A 563 -55.48 -33.60 -3.70
N SER A 564 -55.13 -32.51 -2.99
CA SER A 564 -55.07 -32.51 -1.53
C SER A 564 -56.45 -32.71 -0.91
N ALA A 565 -57.49 -32.04 -1.42
CA ALA A 565 -58.86 -32.18 -0.92
C ALA A 565 -59.41 -33.61 -1.07
N VAL A 566 -59.16 -34.24 -2.22
CA VAL A 566 -59.60 -35.63 -2.47
C VAL A 566 -58.86 -36.61 -1.55
N LYS A 567 -57.53 -36.50 -1.44
CA LYS A 567 -56.73 -37.40 -0.60
C LYS A 567 -57.08 -37.27 0.88
N ILE A 568 -57.16 -36.05 1.39
CA ILE A 568 -57.53 -35.78 2.79
C ILE A 568 -58.97 -36.27 3.08
N SER A 569 -59.93 -36.03 2.19
CA SER A 569 -61.32 -36.46 2.40
C SER A 569 -61.46 -37.97 2.42
N ARG A 570 -60.80 -38.67 1.48
CA ARG A 570 -60.76 -40.15 1.47
C ARG A 570 -60.09 -40.70 2.72
N ALA A 571 -59.05 -40.03 3.23
CA ALA A 571 -58.41 -40.43 4.48
C ALA A 571 -59.35 -40.32 5.69
N ILE A 572 -60.10 -39.22 5.79
CA ILE A 572 -61.11 -39.02 6.84
C ILE A 572 -62.20 -40.09 6.74
N GLU A 573 -62.76 -40.36 5.55
CA GLU A 573 -63.81 -41.38 5.35
C GLU A 573 -63.34 -42.77 5.82
N ARG A 574 -62.13 -43.17 5.45
CA ARG A 574 -61.54 -44.46 5.86
C ARG A 574 -61.34 -44.57 7.38
N THR A 575 -61.01 -43.48 8.09
CA THR A 575 -60.97 -43.50 9.57
C THR A 575 -62.35 -43.71 10.21
N LEU A 576 -63.43 -43.31 9.54
CA LEU A 576 -64.82 -43.55 9.99
C LEU A 576 -65.26 -45.00 9.74
N GLU A 577 -64.82 -45.61 8.64
CA GLU A 577 -65.11 -47.02 8.33
C GLU A 577 -64.36 -47.99 9.28
N ASN A 578 -63.13 -47.67 9.67
CA ASN A 578 -62.36 -48.48 10.62
C ASN A 578 -62.88 -48.39 12.06
N THR A 579 -63.58 -47.31 12.43
CA THR A 579 -64.22 -47.18 13.76
C THR A 579 -65.59 -47.84 13.83
N SER A 580 -66.18 -48.23 12.69
CA SER A 580 -67.51 -48.84 12.60
C SER A 580 -67.50 -50.36 12.36
N LYS A 581 -66.33 -51.01 12.26
CA LYS A 581 -66.21 -52.48 12.36
C LYS A 581 -66.14 -52.90 13.83
N PRO A 582 -67.14 -53.63 14.37
CA PRO A 582 -67.04 -54.20 15.71
C PRO A 582 -65.91 -55.22 15.77
N TYR A 583 -65.05 -55.12 16.79
CA TYR A 583 -64.06 -56.15 17.15
C TYR A 583 -64.78 -57.50 17.26
N LEU A 584 -64.63 -58.37 16.26
CA LEU A 584 -64.88 -59.80 16.43
C LEU A 584 -63.68 -60.35 17.22
N PRO A 585 -63.89 -60.98 18.39
CA PRO A 585 -62.79 -61.54 19.16
C PRO A 585 -62.10 -62.63 18.34
N SER A 586 -60.77 -62.58 18.32
CA SER A 586 -59.91 -63.60 17.75
C SER A 586 -60.28 -64.97 18.34
N ILE A 587 -60.82 -65.86 17.51
CA ILE A 587 -60.90 -67.28 17.83
C ILE A 587 -59.49 -67.82 17.66
N SER A 588 -58.87 -68.17 18.79
CA SER A 588 -57.64 -68.95 18.85
C SER A 588 -57.86 -70.32 18.23
N LEU A 589 -57.02 -70.68 17.26
CA LEU A 589 -56.68 -72.06 16.92
C LEU A 589 -55.17 -72.20 16.99
#